data_AF-A0AAN7RHU8-F1
#
_entry.id   AF-A0AAN7RHU8-F1
#
_cell.length_a   1.000
_cell.length_b   1.000
_cell.length_c   1.000
_cell.angle_alpha   90.00
_cell.angle_beta   90.00
_cell.angle_gamma   90.00
#
_symmetry.space_group_name_H-M   'P 1'
#
loop_
_entity.id
_entity.type
_entity.pdbx_description
1 polymer ?
#
loop_
_entity_poly.entity_id
_entity_poly.type
_entity_poly.pdbx_seq_one_letter_code
_entity_poly.pdbx_strand_id
1 'polypeptide(L)'
;MIITLARSHFGRMILKYLIPVKLSLGILPQDWLLEKYNLVEYRNVVLALKSGDLRLLRAALDEHEDRFLRSGVYLVLEKLELQVYQRLLKKIYIIQKQKDPSKAHQIKLEVIIKALKWLEIDMDSDEVECIVVILIHKNLVKGYFAHKSKVVVLSKQDPFPKLNGKPVGS
;
A
#
# COMPACT_ATOMS: atom_id res chain seq x y z
N MET A 1 5.68 27.58 -28.62
CA MET A 1 6.33 26.27 -28.29
C MET A 1 7.11 26.32 -26.97
N ILE A 2 7.97 27.31 -26.75
CA ILE A 2 8.81 27.47 -25.54
C ILE A 2 7.99 27.59 -24.24
N ILE A 3 6.89 28.37 -24.23
CA ILE A 3 6.03 28.54 -23.04
C ILE A 3 5.34 27.22 -22.65
N THR A 4 4.90 26.43 -23.63
CA THR A 4 4.26 25.12 -23.39
C THR A 4 5.26 24.09 -22.84
N LEU A 5 6.50 24.10 -23.35
CA LEU A 5 7.60 23.27 -22.84
C LEU A 5 8.00 23.65 -21.41
N ALA A 6 8.14 24.95 -21.13
CA ALA A 6 8.45 25.44 -19.78
C ALA A 6 7.33 25.10 -18.77
N ARG A 7 6.05 25.23 -19.18
CA ARG A 7 4.89 24.84 -18.37
C ARG A 7 4.83 23.34 -18.11
N SER A 8 5.20 22.52 -19.09
CA SER A 8 5.31 21.06 -18.94
C SER A 8 6.42 20.67 -17.97
N HIS A 9 7.60 21.30 -18.10
CA HIS A 9 8.75 21.06 -17.23
C HIS A 9 8.45 21.44 -15.75
N PHE A 10 7.89 22.62 -15.52
CA PHE A 10 7.51 23.05 -14.17
C PHE A 10 6.43 22.15 -13.55
N GLY A 11 5.42 21.78 -14.34
CA GLY A 11 4.39 20.83 -13.91
C GLY A 11 4.97 19.47 -13.52
N ARG A 12 5.94 18.96 -14.29
CA ARG A 12 6.67 17.73 -13.95
C ARG A 12 7.42 17.85 -12.64
N MET A 13 8.13 18.95 -12.39
CA MET A 13 8.85 19.16 -11.13
C MET A 13 7.91 19.16 -9.93
N ILE A 14 6.77 19.85 -10.00
CA ILE A 14 5.78 19.84 -8.92
C ILE A 14 5.24 18.42 -8.71
N LEU A 15 4.80 17.76 -9.78
CA LEU A 15 4.18 16.44 -9.69
C LEU A 15 5.15 15.38 -9.17
N LYS A 16 6.44 15.50 -9.46
CA LYS A 16 7.48 14.61 -8.93
C LYS A 16 7.44 14.52 -7.40
N TYR A 17 7.14 15.60 -6.70
CA TYR A 17 7.05 15.63 -5.23
C TYR A 17 5.60 15.50 -4.72
N LEU A 18 4.63 16.02 -5.48
CA LEU A 18 3.22 15.95 -5.10
C LEU A 18 2.67 14.51 -5.15
N ILE A 19 3.12 13.69 -6.11
CA ILE A 19 2.65 12.30 -6.25
C ILE A 19 2.92 11.48 -4.98
N PRO A 20 4.17 11.35 -4.47
CA PRO A 20 4.44 10.63 -3.22
C PRO A 20 3.58 11.10 -2.04
N VAL A 21 3.39 12.41 -1.91
CA VAL A 21 2.52 12.99 -0.88
C VAL A 21 1.06 12.53 -1.09
N LYS A 22 0.51 12.65 -2.29
CA LYS A 22 -0.86 12.20 -2.59
C LYS A 22 -1.04 10.70 -2.37
N LEU A 23 -0.06 9.88 -2.74
CA LEU A 23 -0.04 8.44 -2.46
C LEU A 23 -0.07 8.16 -0.95
N SER A 24 0.69 8.91 -0.15
CA SER A 24 0.68 8.78 1.32
C SER A 24 -0.70 9.04 1.94
N LEU A 25 -1.52 9.86 1.27
CA LEU A 25 -2.90 10.19 1.63
C LEU A 25 -3.94 9.22 1.03
N GLY A 26 -3.49 8.17 0.34
CA GLY A 26 -4.36 7.20 -0.34
C GLY A 26 -4.95 7.68 -1.67
N ILE A 27 -4.49 8.81 -2.21
CA ILE A 27 -4.96 9.38 -3.48
C ILE A 27 -4.05 8.91 -4.60
N LEU A 28 -4.62 8.13 -5.53
CA LEU A 28 -3.88 7.54 -6.65
C LEU A 28 -3.98 8.44 -7.89
N PRO A 29 -2.86 8.74 -8.57
CA PRO A 29 -2.89 9.43 -9.85
C PRO A 29 -3.50 8.53 -10.93
N GLN A 30 -4.03 9.16 -11.98
CA GLN A 30 -4.46 8.48 -13.20
C GLN A 30 -3.23 8.20 -14.09
N ASP A 31 -3.28 7.11 -14.85
CA ASP A 31 -2.12 6.66 -15.64
C ASP A 31 -1.71 7.69 -16.71
N TRP A 32 -2.70 8.35 -17.33
CA TRP A 32 -2.46 9.41 -18.32
C TRP A 32 -1.68 10.61 -17.75
N LEU A 33 -1.80 10.89 -16.44
CA LEU A 33 -1.08 11.98 -15.77
C LEU A 33 0.42 11.65 -15.70
N LEU A 34 0.75 10.39 -15.42
CA LEU A 34 2.14 9.92 -15.35
C LEU A 34 2.79 9.97 -16.73
N GLU A 35 2.07 9.56 -17.77
CA GLU A 35 2.55 9.60 -19.16
C GLU A 35 2.76 11.04 -19.63
N LYS A 36 1.76 11.91 -19.43
CA LYS A 36 1.81 13.31 -19.88
C LYS A 36 3.00 14.08 -19.32
N TYR A 37 3.42 13.79 -18.09
CA TYR A 37 4.52 14.48 -17.42
C TYR A 37 5.81 13.65 -17.36
N ASN A 38 5.89 12.51 -18.05
CA ASN A 38 7.05 11.61 -18.04
C ASN A 38 7.52 11.27 -16.62
N LEU A 39 6.58 10.71 -15.85
CA LEU A 39 6.72 10.28 -14.45
C LEU A 39 6.36 8.78 -14.33
N VAL A 40 6.76 8.01 -15.34
CA VAL A 40 6.42 6.58 -15.49
C VAL A 40 7.03 5.71 -14.39
N GLU A 41 8.06 6.18 -13.69
CA GLU A 41 8.66 5.51 -12.52
C GLU A 41 7.64 5.26 -11.39
N TYR A 42 6.57 6.07 -11.32
CA TYR A 42 5.51 5.86 -10.33
C TYR A 42 4.46 4.83 -10.75
N ARG A 43 4.48 4.33 -11.99
CA ARG A 43 3.42 3.45 -12.51
C ARG A 43 3.29 2.17 -11.68
N ASN A 44 4.40 1.47 -11.46
CA ASN A 44 4.39 0.21 -10.71
C ASN A 44 4.11 0.43 -9.22
N VAL A 45 4.54 1.55 -8.64
CA VAL A 45 4.17 1.96 -7.27
C VAL A 45 2.65 2.14 -7.14
N VAL A 46 2.03 2.83 -8.10
CA VAL A 46 0.58 3.05 -8.14
C VAL A 46 -0.15 1.73 -8.34
N LEU A 47 0.34 0.87 -9.23
CA LEU A 47 -0.27 -0.44 -9.48
C LEU A 47 -0.19 -1.34 -8.24
N ALA A 48 0.96 -1.39 -7.57
CA ALA A 48 1.14 -2.12 -6.31
C ALA A 48 0.18 -1.65 -5.23
N LEU A 49 0.00 -0.33 -5.10
CA LEU A 49 -1.05 0.24 -4.24
C LEU A 49 -2.45 -0.15 -4.72
N LYS A 50 -2.77 -0.17 -6.01
CA LYS A 50 -4.11 -0.63 -6.46
C LYS A 50 -4.34 -2.10 -6.12
N SER A 51 -3.33 -2.95 -6.33
CA SER A 51 -3.43 -4.40 -6.26
C SER A 51 -3.16 -5.00 -4.87
N GLY A 52 -2.51 -4.28 -3.95
CA GLY A 52 -2.01 -4.90 -2.72
C GLY A 52 -0.86 -5.88 -2.99
N ASP A 53 -0.06 -5.65 -4.03
CA ASP A 53 1.07 -6.49 -4.41
C ASP A 53 2.37 -5.92 -3.83
N LEU A 54 2.85 -6.52 -2.74
CA LEU A 54 4.06 -6.10 -2.03
C LEU A 54 5.33 -6.33 -2.87
N ARG A 55 5.36 -7.43 -3.64
CA ARG A 55 6.50 -7.78 -4.48
C ARG A 55 6.68 -6.74 -5.58
N LEU A 56 5.57 -6.31 -6.20
CA LEU A 56 5.59 -5.25 -7.21
C LEU A 56 6.02 -3.90 -6.61
N LEU A 57 5.60 -3.56 -5.38
CA LEU A 57 6.06 -2.33 -4.74
C LEU A 57 7.59 -2.36 -4.55
N ARG A 58 8.11 -3.44 -3.93
CA ARG A 58 9.54 -3.59 -3.65
C ARG A 58 10.37 -3.55 -4.94
N ALA A 59 9.95 -4.28 -5.97
CA ALA A 59 10.60 -4.25 -7.29
C ALA A 59 10.58 -2.84 -7.92
N ALA A 60 9.48 -2.09 -7.80
CA ALA A 60 9.39 -0.74 -8.34
C ALA A 60 10.30 0.27 -7.59
N LEU A 61 10.47 0.08 -6.28
CA LEU A 61 11.39 0.88 -5.47
C LEU A 61 12.85 0.57 -5.82
N ASP A 62 13.18 -0.71 -6.03
CA ASP A 62 14.52 -1.17 -6.41
C ASP A 62 14.90 -0.71 -7.83
N GLU A 63 14.03 -0.92 -8.82
CA GLU A 63 14.24 -0.54 -10.23
C GLU A 63 14.53 0.97 -10.40
N HIS A 64 14.03 1.80 -9.49
CA HIS A 64 14.14 3.25 -9.56
C HIS A 64 14.77 3.88 -8.31
N GLU A 65 15.45 3.08 -7.49
CA GLU A 65 15.98 3.47 -6.18
C GLU A 65 16.79 4.76 -6.28
N ASP A 66 17.77 4.74 -7.15
CA ASP A 66 18.69 5.81 -7.48
C ASP A 66 17.98 7.14 -7.80
N ARG A 67 16.89 7.07 -8.57
CA ARG A 67 16.10 8.24 -8.97
C ARG A 67 15.28 8.78 -7.79
N PHE A 68 14.69 7.90 -7.00
CA PHE A 68 13.89 8.25 -5.83
C PHE A 68 14.73 8.81 -4.68
N LEU A 69 15.93 8.27 -4.47
CA LEU A 69 16.92 8.76 -3.51
C LEU A 69 17.40 10.16 -3.91
N ARG A 70 17.82 10.36 -5.16
CA ARG A 70 18.24 11.69 -5.66
C ARG A 70 17.14 12.75 -5.57
N SER A 71 15.88 12.34 -5.62
CA SER A 71 14.75 13.26 -5.42
C SER A 71 14.27 13.35 -3.97
N GLY A 72 14.86 12.64 -3.02
CA GLY A 72 14.46 12.66 -1.62
C GLY A 72 13.05 12.12 -1.34
N VAL A 73 12.48 11.31 -2.25
CA VAL A 73 11.11 10.77 -2.09
C VAL A 73 11.09 9.31 -1.67
N TYR A 74 12.24 8.62 -1.71
CA TYR A 74 12.35 7.18 -1.43
C TYR A 74 11.68 6.77 -0.12
N LEU A 75 12.06 7.42 1.00
CA LEU A 75 11.51 7.13 2.33
C LEU A 75 10.00 7.37 2.43
N VAL A 76 9.44 8.28 1.62
CA VAL A 76 7.98 8.50 1.56
C VAL A 76 7.30 7.35 0.82
N LEU A 77 7.92 6.85 -0.25
CA LEU A 77 7.40 5.73 -1.03
C LEU A 77 7.54 4.40 -0.30
N GLU A 78 8.64 4.17 0.42
CA GLU A 78 8.84 2.99 1.27
C GLU A 78 7.74 2.86 2.33
N LYS A 79 7.36 3.98 2.97
CA LYS A 79 6.23 4.03 3.93
C LYS A 79 4.87 3.61 3.34
N LEU A 80 4.73 3.55 2.01
CA LEU A 80 3.51 3.06 1.36
C LEU A 80 3.32 1.56 1.56
N GLU A 81 4.36 0.81 1.95
CA GLU A 81 4.31 -0.64 2.14
C GLU A 81 3.19 -1.06 3.09
N LEU A 82 2.99 -0.34 4.19
CA LEU A 82 1.90 -0.59 5.13
C LEU A 82 0.51 -0.43 4.48
N GLN A 83 0.35 0.50 3.53
CA GLN A 83 -0.90 0.63 2.79
C GLN A 83 -1.09 -0.54 1.82
N VAL A 84 -0.02 -1.06 1.23
CA VAL A 84 -0.09 -2.23 0.34
C VAL A 84 -0.46 -3.47 1.16
N TYR A 85 0.13 -3.67 2.35
CA TYR A 85 -0.28 -4.71 3.30
C TYR A 85 -1.74 -4.60 3.71
N GLN A 86 -2.22 -3.39 4.04
CA GLN A 86 -3.64 -3.16 4.35
C GLN A 86 -4.54 -3.62 3.19
N ARG A 87 -4.15 -3.32 1.94
CA ARG A 87 -4.94 -3.68 0.76
C ARG A 87 -4.90 -5.17 0.46
N LEU A 88 -3.76 -5.83 0.68
CA LEU A 88 -3.68 -7.29 0.64
C LEU A 88 -4.65 -7.90 1.66
N LEU A 89 -4.62 -7.44 2.91
CA LEU A 89 -5.51 -7.94 3.96
C LEU A 89 -7.00 -7.68 3.64
N LYS A 90 -7.31 -6.52 3.06
CA LYS A 90 -8.66 -6.18 2.59
C LYS A 90 -9.13 -7.14 1.48
N LYS A 91 -8.24 -7.52 0.56
CA LYS A 91 -8.57 -8.52 -0.48
C LYS A 91 -8.84 -9.90 0.13
N ILE A 92 -7.98 -10.34 1.04
CA ILE A 92 -8.18 -11.61 1.78
C ILE A 92 -9.55 -11.60 2.48
N TYR A 93 -9.87 -10.51 3.18
CA TYR A 93 -11.17 -10.31 3.81
C TYR A 93 -12.34 -10.44 2.82
N ILE A 94 -12.28 -9.76 1.67
CA ILE A 94 -13.34 -9.79 0.66
C ILE A 94 -13.54 -11.20 0.11
N ILE A 95 -12.44 -11.89 -0.23
CA ILE A 95 -12.48 -13.28 -0.74
C ILE A 95 -13.07 -14.21 0.32
N GLN A 96 -12.64 -14.09 1.58
CA GLN A 96 -13.18 -14.90 2.67
C GLN A 96 -14.66 -14.60 2.89
N LYS A 97 -15.09 -13.34 2.81
CA LYS A 97 -16.50 -12.95 2.92
C LYS A 97 -17.37 -13.55 1.82
N GLN A 98 -16.85 -13.66 0.60
CA GLN A 98 -17.55 -14.32 -0.52
C GLN A 98 -17.68 -15.82 -0.29
N LYS A 99 -16.66 -16.46 0.30
CA LYS A 99 -16.65 -17.90 0.57
C LYS A 99 -17.50 -18.30 1.79
N ASP A 100 -17.39 -17.57 2.89
CA ASP A 100 -18.14 -17.81 4.14
C ASP A 100 -18.40 -16.46 4.84
N PRO A 101 -19.58 -15.85 4.62
CA PRO A 101 -19.95 -14.58 5.23
C PRO A 101 -19.95 -14.61 6.77
N SER A 102 -20.22 -15.77 7.39
CA SER A 102 -20.33 -15.90 8.86
C SER A 102 -18.98 -15.73 9.55
N LYS A 103 -17.90 -16.14 8.88
CA LYS A 103 -16.52 -16.09 9.40
C LYS A 103 -15.68 -14.98 8.75
N ALA A 104 -16.27 -14.13 7.92
CA ALA A 104 -15.56 -13.07 7.21
C ALA A 104 -14.71 -12.17 8.12
N HIS A 105 -15.18 -11.90 9.34
CA HIS A 105 -14.50 -11.04 10.30
C HIS A 105 -13.32 -11.70 11.03
N GLN A 106 -13.04 -12.98 10.82
CA GLN A 106 -11.97 -13.72 11.48
C GLN A 106 -10.98 -14.25 10.47
N ILE A 107 -9.84 -13.58 10.30
CA ILE A 107 -8.79 -13.99 9.36
C ILE A 107 -7.72 -14.72 10.14
N LYS A 108 -7.51 -16.01 9.87
CA LYS A 108 -6.39 -16.77 10.46
C LYS A 108 -5.06 -16.22 9.93
N LEU A 109 -4.07 -16.08 10.82
CA LEU A 109 -2.71 -15.64 10.45
C LEU A 109 -2.12 -16.49 9.33
N GLU A 110 -2.36 -17.80 9.36
CA GLU A 110 -1.94 -18.77 8.34
C GLU A 110 -2.41 -18.39 6.93
N VAL A 111 -3.59 -17.78 6.78
CA VAL A 111 -4.10 -17.33 5.47
C VAL A 111 -3.28 -16.17 4.94
N ILE A 112 -2.87 -15.26 5.83
CA ILE A 112 -2.01 -14.11 5.50
C ILE A 112 -0.62 -14.62 5.10
N ILE A 113 -0.04 -15.54 5.88
CA ILE A 113 1.24 -16.19 5.58
C ILE A 113 1.19 -16.86 4.20
N LYS A 114 0.13 -17.62 3.89
CA LYS A 114 -0.05 -18.25 2.57
C LYS A 114 -0.11 -17.23 1.44
N ALA A 115 -0.80 -16.11 1.65
CA ALA A 115 -0.87 -15.04 0.66
C ALA A 115 0.50 -14.38 0.41
N LEU A 116 1.30 -14.18 1.46
CA LEU A 116 2.65 -13.63 1.35
C LEU A 116 3.60 -14.62 0.66
N LYS A 117 3.54 -15.90 1.01
CA LYS A 117 4.28 -16.97 0.31
C LYS A 117 3.92 -17.05 -1.17
N TRP A 118 2.64 -16.85 -1.52
CA TRP A 118 2.21 -16.77 -2.92
C TRP A 118 2.80 -15.57 -3.66
N LEU A 119 3.09 -14.47 -2.94
CA LEU A 119 3.84 -13.33 -3.46
C LEU A 119 5.37 -13.51 -3.39
N GLU A 120 5.85 -14.72 -3.08
CA GLU A 120 7.28 -15.03 -2.94
C GLU A 120 7.95 -14.19 -1.83
N ILE A 121 7.17 -13.77 -0.83
CA ILE A 121 7.67 -13.07 0.35
C ILE A 121 7.80 -14.09 1.46
N ASP A 122 9.04 -14.46 1.76
CA ASP A 122 9.35 -15.31 2.90
C ASP A 122 9.40 -14.45 4.17
N MET A 123 8.56 -14.83 5.13
CA MET A 123 8.41 -14.19 6.42
C MET A 123 7.94 -15.24 7.42
N ASP A 124 8.47 -15.17 8.63
CA ASP A 124 8.02 -16.05 9.70
C ASP A 124 6.67 -15.62 10.30
N SER A 125 6.13 -16.46 11.19
CA SER A 125 4.86 -16.20 11.88
C SER A 125 4.86 -14.88 12.64
N ASP A 126 5.96 -14.58 13.32
CA ASP A 126 6.06 -13.49 14.29
C ASP A 126 6.25 -12.16 13.55
N GLU A 127 6.95 -12.16 12.43
CA GLU A 127 7.02 -11.03 11.50
C GLU A 127 5.63 -10.69 10.93
N VAL A 128 4.87 -11.69 10.46
CA VAL A 128 3.51 -11.44 9.92
C VAL A 128 2.57 -10.94 11.01
N GLU A 129 2.64 -11.53 12.22
CA GLU A 129 1.89 -11.05 13.37
C GLU A 129 2.24 -9.60 13.70
N CYS A 130 3.53 -9.25 13.74
CA CYS A 130 4.01 -7.90 13.98
C CYS A 130 3.43 -6.92 12.97
N ILE A 131 3.45 -7.25 11.67
CA ILE A 131 2.86 -6.38 10.63
C ILE A 131 1.37 -6.18 10.87
N VAL A 132 0.61 -7.24 11.17
CA VAL A 132 -0.83 -7.10 11.45
C VAL A 132 -1.07 -6.20 12.65
N VAL A 133 -0.31 -6.37 13.74
CA VAL A 133 -0.41 -5.53 14.94
C VAL A 133 -0.09 -4.07 14.59
N ILE A 134 0.94 -3.81 13.77
CA ILE A 134 1.27 -2.47 13.28
C ILE A 134 0.12 -1.85 12.48
N LEU A 135 -0.53 -2.63 11.59
CA LEU A 135 -1.68 -2.16 10.82
C LEU A 135 -2.85 -1.77 11.73
N ILE A 136 -3.10 -2.55 12.79
CA ILE A 136 -4.14 -2.27 13.78
C ILE A 136 -3.79 -1.02 14.58
N HIS A 137 -2.56 -0.95 15.11
CA HIS A 137 -2.08 0.19 15.89
C HIS A 137 -2.14 1.50 15.10
N LYS A 138 -1.77 1.47 13.82
CA LYS A 138 -1.85 2.65 12.92
C LYS A 138 -3.25 2.92 12.39
N ASN A 139 -4.28 2.21 12.87
CA ASN A 139 -5.67 2.34 12.46
C ASN A 139 -5.88 2.19 10.95
N LEU A 140 -5.01 1.41 10.29
CA LEU A 140 -5.21 0.97 8.91
C LEU A 140 -6.19 -0.20 8.85
N VAL A 141 -6.27 -0.96 9.93
CA VAL A 141 -7.18 -2.08 10.11
C VAL A 141 -7.85 -1.91 11.47
N LYS A 142 -9.18 -1.94 11.52
CA LYS A 142 -9.92 -1.91 12.79
C LYS A 142 -10.19 -3.33 13.24
N GLY A 143 -9.75 -3.67 14.45
CA GLY A 143 -9.87 -5.01 15.00
C GLY A 143 -8.88 -5.24 16.12
N TYR A 144 -8.69 -6.50 16.48
CA TYR A 144 -7.65 -6.94 17.41
C TYR A 144 -7.02 -8.25 16.92
N PHE A 145 -5.84 -8.56 17.43
CA PHE A 145 -5.17 -9.84 17.19
C PHE A 145 -5.39 -10.77 18.39
N ALA A 146 -6.02 -11.92 18.17
CA ALA A 146 -6.22 -12.94 19.17
C ALA A 146 -5.00 -13.87 19.21
N HIS A 147 -4.01 -13.55 20.06
CA HIS A 147 -2.71 -14.23 20.10
C HIS A 147 -2.80 -15.76 20.26
N LYS A 148 -3.64 -16.25 21.19
CA LYS A 148 -3.79 -17.69 21.46
C LYS A 148 -4.28 -18.49 20.25
N SER A 149 -5.21 -17.92 19.47
CA SER A 149 -5.79 -18.58 18.30
C SER A 149 -5.11 -18.20 16.99
N LYS A 150 -4.18 -17.23 17.00
CA LYS A 150 -3.51 -16.65 15.83
C LYS A 150 -4.53 -16.18 14.78
N VAL A 151 -5.51 -15.39 15.24
CA VAL A 151 -6.60 -14.85 14.40
C VAL A 151 -6.64 -13.33 14.49
N VAL A 152 -6.73 -12.67 13.34
CA VAL A 152 -7.10 -11.26 13.23
C VAL A 152 -8.62 -11.16 13.27
N VAL A 153 -9.16 -10.55 14.33
CA VAL A 153 -10.60 -10.32 14.48
C VAL A 153 -10.90 -8.89 14.07
N LEU A 154 -11.50 -8.74 12.89
CA LEU A 154 -11.85 -7.47 12.27
C LEU A 154 -13.14 -6.88 12.85
N SER A 155 -13.21 -5.55 12.88
CA SER A 155 -14.44 -4.81 13.17
C SER A 155 -15.55 -5.19 12.19
N LYS A 156 -16.78 -5.33 12.69
CA LYS A 156 -17.95 -5.56 11.84
C LYS A 156 -18.32 -4.32 11.03
N GLN A 157 -18.02 -3.14 11.56
CA GLN A 157 -18.24 -1.85 10.91
C GLN A 157 -16.92 -1.30 10.37
N ASP A 158 -16.87 -1.09 9.05
CA ASP A 158 -15.74 -0.45 8.35
C ASP A 158 -14.34 -0.93 8.82
N PRO A 159 -14.00 -2.22 8.66
CA PRO A 159 -12.72 -2.77 9.15
C PRO A 159 -11.48 -2.20 8.45
N PHE A 160 -11.65 -1.53 7.31
CA PHE A 160 -10.56 -0.95 6.52
C PHE A 160 -10.88 0.52 6.23
N PRO A 161 -10.62 1.43 7.19
CA PRO A 161 -10.93 2.84 7.05
C PRO A 161 -10.18 3.47 5.87
N LYS A 162 -10.79 4.50 5.28
CA LYS A 162 -10.14 5.33 4.27
C LYS A 162 -9.08 6.22 4.94
N LEU A 163 -7.99 6.47 4.22
CA LEU A 163 -7.00 7.47 4.59
C LEU A 163 -7.64 8.86 4.35
N ASN A 164 -8.18 9.48 5.39
CA ASN A 164 -8.91 10.75 5.31
C ASN A 164 -7.95 11.94 5.16
N GLY A 165 -7.01 11.89 4.20
CA GLY A 165 -6.01 12.95 4.03
C GLY A 165 -4.98 13.03 5.17
N LYS A 166 -4.72 11.91 5.87
CA LYS A 166 -3.63 11.79 6.85
C LYS A 166 -2.65 10.70 6.40
N PRO A 167 -1.34 10.97 6.36
CA PRO A 167 -0.33 9.96 6.07
C PRO A 167 -0.31 8.85 7.13
N VAL A 168 0.13 7.66 6.73
CA VAL A 168 0.37 6.54 7.64
C VAL A 168 1.56 6.87 8.57
N GLY A 169 1.29 7.16 9.83
CA GLY A 169 2.31 7.47 10.85
C GLY A 169 2.42 8.94 11.27
N SER A 170 1.41 9.77 10.98
CA SER A 170 1.17 11.01 11.73
C SER A 170 0.59 10.74 13.12
#